data_AF-A0A9E0PCP7-F1
#
_entry.id   AF-A0A9E0PCP7-F1
#
_cell.length_a   1.000
_cell.length_b   1.000
_cell.length_c   1.000
_cell.angle_alpha   90.00
_cell.angle_beta   90.00
_cell.angle_gamma   90.00
#
_symmetry.space_group_name_H-M   'P 1'
#
loop_
_entity.id
_entity.type
_entity.pdbx_description
1 polymer ?
#
loop_
_entity_poly.entity_id
_entity_poly.type
_entity_poly.pdbx_seq_one_letter_code
_entity_poly.pdbx_strand_id
1 'polypeptide(L)'
;EAVALFNKAVAELPSNMQIMLNAVNAILAFVHRKGWHESHVSLAHDYLEHVRHTDPANVKFQRLLVAYRTLIEKHGKTQWML
;
A
#
# COMPACT_ATOMS: atom_id res chain seq x y z
N GLU A 1 -13.50 2.31 -7.80
CA GLU A 1 -13.12 1.56 -9.03
C GLU A 1 -11.68 1.07 -9.01
N ALA A 2 -10.65 1.94 -8.97
CA ALA A 2 -9.24 1.51 -9.06
C ALA A 2 -8.81 0.46 -8.01
N VAL A 3 -9.18 0.64 -6.74
CA VAL A 3 -8.77 -0.29 -5.66
C VAL A 3 -9.37 -1.69 -5.84
N ALA A 4 -10.64 -1.79 -6.25
CA ALA A 4 -11.28 -3.09 -6.51
C ALA A 4 -10.63 -3.84 -7.69
N LEU A 5 -10.25 -3.12 -8.74
CA LEU A 5 -9.53 -3.69 -9.88
C LEU A 5 -8.15 -4.22 -9.47
N PHE A 6 -7.44 -3.49 -8.60
CA PHE A 6 -6.14 -3.95 -8.11
C PHE A 6 -6.25 -5.13 -7.14
N ASN A 7 -7.27 -5.18 -6.29
CA ASN A 7 -7.49 -6.32 -5.41
C ASN A 7 -7.71 -7.61 -6.20
N LYS A 8 -8.50 -7.53 -7.28
CA LYS A 8 -8.69 -8.65 -8.19
C LYS A 8 -7.38 -9.02 -8.92
N ALA A 9 -6.65 -8.02 -9.41
CA ALA A 9 -5.40 -8.25 -10.13
C ALA A 9 -4.29 -8.86 -9.25
N VAL A 10 -4.19 -8.48 -7.97
CA VAL A 10 -3.22 -9.09 -7.04
C VAL A 10 -3.66 -10.51 -6.65
N ALA A 11 -4.96 -10.76 -6.49
CA ALA A 11 -5.46 -12.12 -6.25
C ALA A 11 -5.16 -13.06 -7.43
N GLU A 12 -5.22 -12.56 -8.67
CA GLU A 12 -4.93 -13.33 -9.88
C GLU A 12 -3.42 -13.42 -10.19
N LEU A 13 -2.62 -12.43 -9.78
CA LEU A 13 -1.17 -12.35 -10.04
C LEU A 13 -0.38 -11.97 -8.77
N PRO A 14 -0.35 -12.84 -7.74
CA PRO A 14 0.18 -12.53 -6.42
C PRO A 14 1.71 -12.35 -6.36
N SER A 15 2.45 -12.60 -7.45
CA SER A 15 3.91 -12.37 -7.50
C SER A 15 4.31 -11.12 -8.30
N ASN A 16 3.36 -10.37 -8.87
CA ASN A 16 3.71 -9.19 -9.64
C ASN A 16 3.86 -7.96 -8.73
N MET A 17 5.10 -7.71 -8.30
CA MET A 17 5.48 -6.59 -7.45
C MET A 17 5.05 -5.23 -8.02
N GLN A 18 5.07 -5.06 -9.35
CA GLN A 18 4.63 -3.81 -9.97
C GLN A 18 3.13 -3.57 -9.77
N ILE A 19 2.32 -4.63 -9.84
CA ILE A 19 0.88 -4.57 -9.56
C ILE A 19 0.64 -4.27 -8.07
N MET A 20 1.35 -4.93 -7.15
CA MET A 20 1.25 -4.63 -5.72
C MET A 20 1.57 -3.17 -5.40
N LEU A 21 2.68 -2.64 -5.91
CA LEU A 21 3.08 -1.24 -5.67
C LEU A 21 2.12 -0.24 -6.36
N ASN A 22 1.47 -0.62 -7.47
CA ASN A 22 0.39 0.17 -8.05
C ASN A 22 -0.86 0.17 -7.16
N ALA A 23 -1.21 -0.97 -6.58
CA ALA A 23 -2.33 -1.10 -5.64
C ALA A 23 -2.11 -0.24 -4.39
N VAL A 24 -0.91 -0.32 -3.79
CA VAL A 24 -0.52 0.54 -2.65
C VAL A 24 -0.70 2.01 -3.00
N ASN A 25 -0.18 2.47 -4.14
CA ASN A 25 -0.32 3.86 -4.56
C ASN A 25 -1.79 4.29 -4.69
N ALA A 26 -2.65 3.43 -5.27
CA ALA A 26 -4.07 3.69 -5.41
C ALA A 26 -4.79 3.76 -4.05
N ILE A 27 -4.43 2.87 -3.11
CA ILE A 27 -4.95 2.88 -1.74
C ILE A 27 -4.54 4.16 -1.01
N LEU A 28 -3.26 4.54 -1.05
CA LEU A 28 -2.77 5.76 -0.41
C LEU A 28 -3.51 7.00 -0.94
N ALA A 29 -3.67 7.10 -2.26
CA ALA A 29 -4.42 8.18 -2.88
C ALA A 29 -5.90 8.18 -2.48
N PHE A 30 -6.52 7.01 -2.34
CA PHE A 30 -7.90 6.88 -1.87
C PHE A 30 -8.04 7.37 -0.42
N VAL A 31 -7.21 6.88 0.50
CA VAL A 31 -7.26 7.24 1.92
C VAL A 31 -6.97 8.73 2.11
N HIS A 32 -6.00 9.27 1.37
CA HIS A 32 -5.72 10.71 1.38
C HIS A 32 -6.92 11.58 0.98
N ARG A 33 -7.75 11.11 0.03
CA ARG A 33 -8.89 11.87 -0.52
C ARG A 33 -10.20 11.62 0.24
N LYS A 34 -10.41 10.41 0.75
CA LYS A 34 -11.70 9.95 1.30
C LYS A 34 -11.66 9.68 2.80
N GLY A 35 -10.49 9.81 3.43
CA GLY A 35 -10.31 9.54 4.84
C GLY A 35 -9.95 8.08 5.12
N TRP A 36 -9.80 7.76 6.40
CA TRP A 36 -9.32 6.47 6.88
C TRP A 36 -10.25 5.33 6.46
N HIS A 37 -9.66 4.26 5.91
CA HIS A 37 -10.38 3.04 5.58
C HIS A 37 -9.51 1.84 5.92
N GLU A 38 -9.79 1.21 7.06
CA GLU A 38 -8.88 0.25 7.70
C GLU A 38 -8.55 -0.96 6.81
N SER A 39 -9.54 -1.58 6.17
CA SER A 39 -9.31 -2.71 5.27
C SER A 39 -8.41 -2.37 4.08
N HIS A 40 -8.46 -1.14 3.57
CA HIS A 40 -7.57 -0.71 2.49
C HIS A 40 -6.16 -0.49 3.02
N VAL A 41 -6.01 0.15 4.18
CA VAL A 41 -4.69 0.37 4.80
C VAL A 41 -4.02 -0.95 5.18
N SER A 42 -4.78 -1.92 5.70
CA SER A 42 -4.29 -3.27 5.96
C SER A 42 -3.74 -3.93 4.70
N LEU A 43 -4.45 -3.80 3.58
CA LEU A 43 -3.98 -4.37 2.33
C LEU A 43 -2.70 -3.69 1.81
N ALA A 44 -2.61 -2.36 1.91
CA ALA A 44 -1.39 -1.64 1.56
C ALA A 44 -0.21 -2.03 2.45
N HIS A 45 -0.47 -2.24 3.74
CA HIS A 45 0.53 -2.73 4.70
C HIS A 45 1.07 -4.10 4.26
N ASP A 46 0.20 -5.06 3.98
CA ASP A 46 0.61 -6.42 3.60
C ASP A 46 1.44 -6.43 2.30
N TYR A 47 1.06 -5.61 1.31
CA TYR A 47 1.84 -5.46 0.08
C TYR A 47 3.19 -4.80 0.32
N LEU A 48 3.26 -3.77 1.16
CA LEU A 48 4.53 -3.12 1.50
C LEU A 48 5.45 -4.08 2.26
N GLU A 49 4.94 -4.86 3.21
CA GLU A 49 5.70 -5.90 3.91
C GLU A 49 6.25 -6.96 2.95
N HIS A 50 5.41 -7.44 2.02
CA HIS A 50 5.85 -8.41 1.03
C HIS A 50 7.01 -7.88 0.17
N VAL A 51 6.91 -6.64 -0.30
CA VAL A 51 7.99 -6.02 -1.08
C VAL A 51 9.22 -5.73 -0.22
N ARG A 52 9.05 -5.32 1.04
CA ARG A 52 10.17 -5.12 1.99
C ARG A 52 11.00 -6.40 2.15
N HIS A 53 10.35 -7.57 2.17
CA HIS A 53 11.03 -8.86 2.25
C HIS A 53 11.66 -9.34 0.94
N THR A 54 11.12 -8.90 -0.21
CA THR A 54 11.51 -9.43 -1.53
C THR A 54 12.51 -8.54 -2.27
N ASP A 55 12.26 -7.23 -2.31
CA ASP A 55 13.13 -6.23 -2.97
C ASP A 55 13.05 -4.90 -2.20
N PRO A 56 13.72 -4.80 -1.04
CA PRO A 56 13.71 -3.58 -0.25
C PRO A 56 14.40 -2.41 -0.96
N ALA A 57 15.26 -2.66 -1.96
CA ALA A 57 15.94 -1.60 -2.70
C ALA A 57 15.07 -0.96 -3.80
N ASN A 58 13.86 -1.50 -4.04
CA ASN A 58 12.98 -1.00 -5.08
C ASN A 58 12.65 0.49 -4.88
N VAL A 59 13.00 1.31 -5.89
CA VAL A 59 12.85 2.78 -5.83
C VAL A 59 11.40 3.21 -5.59
N LYS A 60 10.45 2.49 -6.20
CA LYS A 60 9.03 2.81 -6.04
C LYS A 60 8.52 2.39 -4.65
N PHE A 61 8.95 1.24 -4.14
CA PHE A 61 8.67 0.82 -2.77
C PHE A 61 9.17 1.87 -1.76
N GLN A 62 10.42 2.30 -1.85
CA GLN A 62 10.99 3.30 -0.93
C GLN A 62 10.17 4.59 -0.89
N ARG A 63 9.74 5.09 -2.05
CA ARG A 63 8.86 6.27 -2.13
C ARG A 63 7.48 6.03 -1.51
N LEU A 64 6.89 4.87 -1.76
CA LEU A 64 5.58 4.51 -1.21
C LEU A 64 5.62 4.26 0.29
N LEU A 65 6.72 3.70 0.82
CA LEU A 65 6.93 3.50 2.25
C LEU A 65 6.95 4.83 3.00
N VAL A 66 7.66 5.84 2.47
CA VAL A 66 7.64 7.19 3.04
C VAL A 66 6.23 7.78 3.04
N ALA A 67 5.53 7.70 1.90
CA ALA A 67 4.16 8.21 1.79
C ALA A 67 3.19 7.49 2.74
N TYR A 68 3.36 6.17 2.91
CA TYR A 68 2.60 5.36 3.85
C TYR A 68 2.84 5.81 5.29
N ARG A 69 4.10 5.95 5.73
CA ARG A 69 4.44 6.42 7.09
C ARG A 69 3.83 7.79 7.39
N THR A 70 3.96 8.75 6.47
CA THR A 70 3.32 10.07 6.61
C THR A 70 1.80 9.99 6.71
N LEU A 71 1.16 9.09 5.96
CA LEU A 71 -0.28 8.85 6.06
C LEU A 71 -0.67 8.30 7.44
N ILE A 72 0.08 7.32 7.95
CA ILE A 72 -0.16 6.70 9.27
C ILE A 72 -0.03 7.73 10.39
N GLU A 73 1.03 8.55 10.37
CA GLU A 73 1.24 9.63 11.33
C GLU A 73 0.10 10.66 11.29
N LYS A 74 -0.30 11.11 10.10
CA LYS A 74 -1.38 12.08 9.91
C LYS A 74 -2.71 11.60 10.51
N HIS A 75 -2.96 10.30 10.49
CA HIS A 75 -4.17 9.71 11.06
C HIS A 75 -4.03 9.25 12.52
N GLY A 76 -2.84 9.37 13.13
CA GLY A 76 -2.58 8.92 14.49
C GLY A 76 -2.69 7.41 14.67
N LYS A 77 -2.37 6.64 13.62
CA LYS A 77 -2.58 5.18 13.54
C LYS A 77 -1.27 4.41 13.72
N THR A 78 -0.43 4.82 14.65
CA THR A 78 0.96 4.33 14.83
C THR A 78 1.08 2.82 15.01
N GLN A 79 0.00 2.11 15.38
CA GLN A 79 -0.03 0.64 15.38
C GLN A 79 0.15 0.02 13.98
N TRP A 80 0.01 0.79 12.91
CA TRP A 80 0.22 0.39 11.51
C TRP A 80 1.60 0.82 10.97
N MET A 81 2.53 1.25 11.81
CA MET A 81 3.83 1.73 11.34
C MET A 81 4.69 0.56 10.81
N LEU A 82 5.25 0.75 9.60
CA LEU A 82 6.24 -0.11 8.95
C LEU A 82 7.64 0.47 9.05
#